data_AF-A0A7K0NJZ3-F1
#
_entry.id   AF-A0A7K0NJZ3-F1
#
_cell.length_a   1.000
_cell.length_b   1.000
_cell.length_c   1.000
_cell.angle_alpha   90.00
_cell.angle_beta   90.00
_cell.angle_gamma   90.00
#
_symmetry.space_group_name_H-M   'P 1'
#
loop_
_entity.id
_entity.type
_entity.pdbx_description
1 polymer ?
#
loop_
_entity_poly.entity_id
_entity_poly.type
_entity_poly.pdbx_seq_one_letter_code
_entity_poly.pdbx_strand_id
1 'polypeptide(L)'
;MFAAESRPLAIITGGSRGLGFETAQALALQGFDIALIAKDSVRLTEAAQTIRTHAASSSESPAPHISTFTCDLENPQLVRELIDSLTQSLPTPALLILAHGVMSEKMSKTLRTNDAEWRRVMAINLDSVFQLVNGIAPAMADARNGRVIIFSACLGRMSGPGNAGGLAPYRISKAGVNALVRNLA
;
A
#
# COMPACT_ATOMS: atom_id res chain seq x y z
N MET A 1 11.44 7.54 -35.44
CA MET A 1 11.19 6.38 -34.57
C MET A 1 10.94 6.95 -33.18
N PHE A 2 9.67 7.15 -32.81
CA PHE A 2 9.34 7.62 -31.47
C PHE A 2 9.68 6.50 -30.50
N ALA A 3 10.61 6.72 -29.57
CA ALA A 3 10.75 5.85 -28.42
C ALA A 3 9.38 5.84 -27.73
N ALA A 4 8.77 4.66 -27.58
CA ALA A 4 7.56 4.54 -26.79
C ALA A 4 7.92 5.06 -25.38
N GLU A 5 7.31 6.16 -24.95
CA GLU A 5 7.49 6.65 -23.58
C GLU A 5 7.16 5.50 -22.64
N SER A 6 8.13 5.10 -21.82
CA SER A 6 7.94 4.03 -20.85
C SER A 6 6.90 4.49 -19.83
N ARG A 7 5.84 3.71 -19.68
CA ARG A 7 4.77 3.98 -18.71
C ARG A 7 5.36 4.07 -17.30
N PRO A 8 5.05 5.11 -16.51
CA PRO A 8 5.51 5.19 -15.13
C PRO A 8 4.89 4.07 -14.29
N LEU A 9 5.65 3.53 -13.34
CA LEU A 9 5.18 2.46 -12.46
C LEU A 9 4.56 3.02 -11.17
N ALA A 10 3.43 2.45 -10.78
CA ALA A 10 2.84 2.60 -9.45
C ALA A 10 2.83 1.26 -8.69
N ILE A 11 3.43 1.24 -7.50
CA ILE A 11 3.36 0.10 -6.57
C ILE A 11 2.28 0.38 -5.53
N ILE A 12 1.33 -0.55 -5.36
CA ILE A 12 0.12 -0.34 -4.57
C ILE A 12 -0.14 -1.53 -3.65
N THR A 13 -0.04 -1.30 -2.35
CA THR A 13 -0.43 -2.30 -1.33
C THR A 13 -1.91 -2.22 -0.99
N GLY A 14 -2.51 -3.33 -0.56
CA GLY A 14 -3.96 -3.41 -0.41
C GLY A 14 -4.70 -3.33 -1.75
N GLY A 15 -4.00 -3.63 -2.86
CA GLY A 15 -4.48 -3.41 -4.22
C GLY A 15 -5.55 -4.40 -4.70
N SER A 16 -5.87 -5.44 -3.92
CA SER A 16 -6.88 -6.44 -4.31
C SER A 16 -8.32 -6.03 -4.01
N ARG A 17 -8.56 -4.96 -3.23
CA ARG A 17 -9.91 -4.45 -2.91
C ARG A 17 -9.91 -3.02 -2.36
N GLY A 18 -11.10 -2.42 -2.26
CA GLY A 18 -11.31 -1.15 -1.58
C GLY A 18 -10.50 -0.01 -2.19
N LEU A 19 -10.08 0.96 -1.38
CA LEU A 19 -9.42 2.18 -1.89
C LEU A 19 -8.12 1.89 -2.66
N GLY A 20 -7.37 0.84 -2.30
CA GLY A 20 -6.16 0.45 -3.03
C GLY A 20 -6.46 -0.02 -4.45
N PHE A 21 -7.49 -0.86 -4.61
CA PHE A 21 -7.97 -1.32 -5.92
C PHE A 21 -8.49 -0.18 -6.79
N GLU A 22 -9.33 0.70 -6.24
CA GLU A 22 -9.87 1.84 -6.99
C GLU A 22 -8.76 2.80 -7.43
N THR A 23 -7.77 3.03 -6.57
CA THR A 23 -6.59 3.84 -6.91
C THR A 23 -5.79 3.20 -8.05
N ALA A 24 -5.60 1.87 -7.99
CA ALA A 24 -4.90 1.13 -9.03
C ALA A 24 -5.63 1.20 -10.39
N GLN A 25 -6.94 1.02 -10.39
CA GLN A 25 -7.75 1.16 -11.59
C GLN A 25 -7.63 2.57 -12.18
N ALA A 26 -7.80 3.61 -11.36
CA ALA A 26 -7.70 4.99 -11.81
C ALA A 26 -6.31 5.34 -12.39
N LEU A 27 -5.22 4.85 -11.78
CA LEU A 27 -3.87 5.08 -12.28
C LEU A 27 -3.58 4.32 -13.57
N ALA A 28 -4.08 3.09 -13.70
CA ALA A 28 -3.94 2.32 -14.94
C ALA A 28 -4.56 3.05 -16.14
N LEU A 29 -5.73 3.68 -15.94
CA LEU A 29 -6.39 4.54 -16.92
C LEU A 29 -5.60 5.81 -17.26
N GLN A 30 -4.77 6.29 -16.33
CA GLN A 30 -3.92 7.47 -16.51
C GLN A 30 -2.54 7.16 -17.11
N GLY A 31 -2.32 5.94 -17.60
CA GLY A 31 -1.06 5.61 -18.28
C GLY A 31 0.00 4.95 -17.38
N PHE A 32 -0.33 4.57 -16.15
CA PHE A 32 0.61 3.84 -15.28
C PHE A 32 0.62 2.34 -15.57
N ASP A 33 1.79 1.74 -15.39
CA ASP A 33 1.90 0.31 -15.09
C ASP A 33 1.72 0.10 -13.59
N ILE A 34 1.17 -1.05 -13.20
CA ILE A 34 0.74 -1.29 -11.83
C ILE A 34 1.37 -2.56 -11.27
N ALA A 35 1.87 -2.47 -10.04
CA ALA A 35 2.20 -3.62 -9.20
C ALA A 35 1.26 -3.68 -7.99
N LEU A 36 0.41 -4.69 -7.93
CA LEU A 36 -0.55 -4.90 -6.85
C LEU A 36 0.03 -5.82 -5.78
N ILE A 37 -0.05 -5.41 -4.52
CA ILE A 37 0.38 -6.20 -3.37
C ILE A 37 -0.83 -6.46 -2.45
N ALA A 38 -1.07 -7.72 -2.10
CA ALA A 38 -2.04 -8.11 -1.07
C ALA A 38 -1.77 -9.54 -0.57
N LYS A 39 -2.46 -9.96 0.49
CA LYS A 39 -2.32 -11.29 1.08
C LYS A 39 -3.00 -12.41 0.29
N ASP A 40 -4.12 -12.10 -0.38
CA ASP A 40 -4.95 -13.08 -1.08
C ASP A 40 -4.60 -13.09 -2.58
N SER A 41 -3.97 -14.16 -3.05
CA SER A 41 -3.50 -14.32 -4.42
C SER A 41 -4.64 -14.46 -5.44
N VAL A 42 -5.76 -15.07 -5.05
CA VAL A 42 -6.93 -15.23 -5.92
C VAL A 42 -7.55 -13.85 -6.17
N ARG A 43 -7.79 -13.09 -5.11
CA ARG A 43 -8.31 -11.72 -5.24
C ARG A 43 -7.36 -10.77 -5.98
N LEU A 44 -6.05 -10.96 -5.83
CA LEU A 44 -5.07 -10.20 -6.62
C LEU A 44 -5.21 -10.49 -8.13
N THR A 45 -5.36 -11.76 -8.47
CA THR A 45 -5.50 -12.19 -9.87
C THR A 45 -6.79 -11.63 -10.47
N GLU A 46 -7.90 -11.70 -9.74
CA GLU A 46 -9.18 -11.11 -10.14
C GLU A 46 -9.07 -9.59 -10.32
N ALA A 47 -8.51 -8.88 -9.33
CA ALA A 47 -8.30 -7.44 -9.39
C ALA A 47 -7.46 -7.01 -10.60
N ALA A 48 -6.35 -7.72 -10.85
CA ALA A 48 -5.50 -7.45 -12.00
C ALA A 48 -6.25 -7.66 -13.32
N GLN A 49 -7.05 -8.70 -13.41
CA GLN A 49 -7.85 -8.97 -14.61
C GLN A 49 -8.91 -7.89 -14.84
N THR A 50 -9.63 -7.49 -13.79
CA THR A 50 -10.61 -6.40 -13.87
C THR A 50 -9.96 -5.10 -14.34
N ILE A 51 -8.80 -4.74 -13.80
CA ILE A 51 -8.08 -3.51 -14.22
C ILE A 51 -7.66 -3.60 -15.68
N ARG A 52 -7.13 -4.74 -16.15
CA ARG A 52 -6.76 -4.93 -17.56
C ARG A 52 -7.98 -4.77 -18.48
N THR A 53 -9.10 -5.41 -18.15
CA THR A 53 -10.32 -5.32 -18.95
C THR A 53 -10.86 -3.89 -19.01
N HIS A 54 -10.91 -3.19 -17.87
CA HIS A 54 -11.35 -1.79 -17.84
C HIS A 54 -10.43 -0.85 -18.61
N ALA A 55 -9.10 -1.03 -18.53
CA ALA A 55 -8.15 -0.21 -19.26
C ALA A 55 -8.21 -0.46 -20.77
N ALA A 56 -8.41 -1.70 -21.20
CA ALA A 56 -8.56 -2.05 -22.61
C ALA A 56 -9.84 -1.47 -23.23
N SER A 57 -10.92 -1.30 -22.46
CA SER A 57 -12.19 -0.75 -22.97
C SER A 57 -12.23 0.78 -23.06
N SER A 58 -11.24 1.49 -22.50
CA SER A 58 -11.33 2.92 -22.22
C SER A 58 -10.21 3.77 -22.83
N SER A 59 -9.23 3.16 -23.51
CA SER A 59 -8.08 3.89 -24.03
C SER A 59 -7.63 3.39 -25.40
N GLU A 60 -7.25 4.33 -26.27
CA GLU A 60 -6.47 4.04 -27.49
C GLU A 60 -4.97 3.77 -27.18
N SER A 61 -4.55 4.02 -25.93
CA SER A 61 -3.17 3.78 -25.50
C SER A 61 -2.88 2.29 -25.28
N PRO A 62 -1.61 1.87 -25.34
CA PRO A 62 -1.21 0.51 -25.01
C PRO A 62 -1.73 0.08 -23.64
N ALA A 63 -2.19 -1.17 -23.54
CA ALA A 63 -2.69 -1.73 -22.30
C ALA A 63 -1.62 -1.67 -21.20
N PRO A 64 -1.99 -1.32 -19.95
CA PRO A 64 -1.06 -1.30 -18.83
C PRO A 64 -0.51 -2.69 -18.54
N HIS A 65 0.77 -2.76 -18.17
CA HIS A 65 1.30 -3.96 -17.52
C HIS A 65 0.83 -3.99 -16.06
N ILE A 66 0.13 -5.07 -15.69
CA ILE A 66 -0.36 -5.30 -14.33
C ILE A 66 0.33 -6.53 -13.75
N SER A 67 1.19 -6.32 -12.77
CA SER A 67 1.89 -7.37 -12.00
C SER A 67 1.29 -7.53 -10.61
N THR A 68 1.41 -8.72 -10.02
CA THR A 68 0.85 -9.04 -8.70
C THR A 68 1.90 -9.69 -7.81
N PHE A 69 1.89 -9.31 -6.53
CA PHE A 69 2.81 -9.81 -5.51
C PHE A 69 2.00 -10.21 -4.28
N THR A 70 2.04 -11.50 -3.93
CA THR A 70 1.34 -11.99 -2.74
C THR A 70 2.25 -11.82 -1.53
N CYS A 71 1.79 -11.11 -0.50
CA CYS A 71 2.55 -10.92 0.72
C CYS A 71 1.63 -10.72 1.93
N ASP A 72 1.91 -11.46 3.00
CA ASP A 72 1.32 -11.19 4.30
C ASP A 72 2.16 -10.16 5.05
N LEU A 73 1.69 -8.91 5.04
CA LEU A 73 2.39 -7.77 5.64
C LEU A 73 2.46 -7.82 7.17
N GLU A 74 1.82 -8.81 7.81
CA GLU A 74 2.02 -9.10 9.23
C GLU A 74 3.42 -9.69 9.50
N ASN A 75 4.00 -10.38 8.52
CA ASN A 75 5.28 -11.06 8.69
C ASN A 75 6.45 -10.19 8.15
N PRO A 76 7.31 -9.65 9.03
CA PRO A 76 8.40 -8.76 8.60
C PRO A 76 9.44 -9.45 7.69
N GLN A 77 9.59 -10.77 7.78
CA GLN A 77 10.48 -11.50 6.87
C GLN A 77 9.91 -11.54 5.45
N LEU A 78 8.60 -11.80 5.30
CA LEU A 78 7.94 -11.77 4.00
C LEU A 78 7.91 -10.35 3.39
N VAL A 79 7.87 -9.30 4.23
CA VAL A 79 7.97 -7.92 3.76
C VAL A 79 9.36 -7.63 3.18
N ARG A 80 10.44 -8.13 3.81
CA ARG A 80 11.80 -8.01 3.27
C ARG A 80 11.97 -8.74 1.95
N GLU A 81 11.51 -9.99 1.88
CA GLU A 81 11.55 -10.79 0.65
C GLU A 81 10.73 -10.14 -0.48
N LEU A 82 9.59 -9.53 -0.14
CA LEU A 82 8.80 -8.74 -1.08
C LEU A 82 9.60 -7.53 -1.60
N ILE A 83 10.25 -6.77 -0.73
CA ILE A 83 11.07 -5.61 -1.12
C ILE A 83 12.19 -6.04 -2.09
N ASP A 84 12.89 -7.12 -1.78
CA ASP A 84 13.94 -7.67 -2.64
C ASP A 84 13.37 -8.08 -4.00
N SER A 85 12.23 -8.78 -4.00
CA SER A 85 11.53 -9.18 -5.22
C SER A 85 11.13 -7.98 -6.09
N LEU A 86 10.54 -6.94 -5.48
CA LEU A 86 10.12 -5.73 -6.18
C LEU A 86 11.30 -4.99 -6.79
N THR A 87 12.37 -4.78 -6.01
CA THR A 87 13.55 -4.01 -6.43
C THR A 87 14.38 -4.72 -7.50
N GLN A 88 14.34 -6.06 -7.55
CA GLN A 88 15.01 -6.85 -8.59
C GLN A 88 14.18 -6.98 -9.87
N SER A 89 12.85 -7.01 -9.78
CA SER A 89 11.97 -7.35 -10.91
C SER A 89 11.30 -6.14 -11.58
N LEU A 90 11.25 -4.99 -10.90
CA LEU A 90 10.55 -3.80 -11.39
C LEU A 90 11.49 -2.60 -11.50
N PRO A 91 11.23 -1.65 -12.43
CA PRO A 91 11.91 -0.37 -12.43
C PRO A 91 11.57 0.43 -11.16
N THR A 92 12.37 1.45 -10.85
CA THR A 92 12.06 2.37 -9.75
C THR A 92 10.68 3.00 -9.97
N PRO A 93 9.76 2.91 -8.99
CA PRO A 93 8.40 3.40 -9.16
C PRO A 93 8.33 4.93 -9.10
N ALA A 94 7.44 5.51 -9.90
CA ALA A 94 7.09 6.93 -9.77
C ALA A 94 6.12 7.15 -8.59
N LEU A 95 5.29 6.15 -8.26
CA LEU A 95 4.34 6.20 -7.16
C LEU A 95 4.47 4.97 -6.25
N LEU A 96 4.59 5.20 -4.95
CA LEU A 96 4.44 4.17 -3.91
C LEU A 96 3.20 4.49 -3.08
N ILE A 97 2.16 3.67 -3.20
CA ILE A 97 0.88 3.85 -2.50
C ILE A 97 0.70 2.75 -1.46
N LEU A 98 0.74 3.16 -0.19
CA LEU A 98 0.57 2.30 0.96
C LEU A 98 -0.88 2.36 1.45
N ALA A 99 -1.77 1.61 0.77
CA ALA A 99 -3.20 1.58 1.05
C ALA A 99 -3.66 0.38 1.91
N HIS A 100 -2.75 -0.51 2.30
CA HIS A 100 -3.06 -1.61 3.21
C HIS A 100 -3.38 -1.13 4.63
N GLY A 101 -4.17 -1.94 5.34
CA GLY A 101 -4.40 -1.76 6.76
C GLY A 101 -5.53 -2.65 7.29
N VAL A 102 -5.49 -2.90 8.59
CA VAL A 102 -6.48 -3.70 9.31
C VAL A 102 -7.02 -2.91 10.50
N MET A 103 -8.32 -3.01 10.75
CA MET A 103 -8.92 -2.49 11.97
C MET A 103 -8.55 -3.38 13.16
N SER A 104 -8.58 -2.80 14.36
CA SER A 104 -8.60 -3.60 15.58
C SER A 104 -9.92 -4.37 15.71
N GLU A 105 -9.91 -5.49 16.42
CA GLU A 105 -11.12 -6.24 16.73
C GLU A 105 -12.17 -5.37 17.44
N LYS A 106 -13.43 -5.44 16.98
CA LYS A 106 -14.54 -4.54 17.40
C LYS A 106 -14.85 -4.57 18.91
N MET A 107 -14.52 -5.67 19.60
CA MET A 107 -14.77 -5.84 21.03
C MET A 107 -13.58 -5.46 21.93
N SER A 108 -12.45 -5.10 21.32
CA SER A 108 -11.23 -4.73 22.05
C SER A 108 -11.33 -3.30 22.55
N LYS A 109 -12.04 -3.13 23.68
CA LYS A 109 -11.77 -2.02 24.61
C LYS A 109 -10.26 -1.99 24.86
N THR A 110 -9.67 -0.80 25.04
CA THR A 110 -8.22 -0.64 25.18
C THR A 110 -7.59 -1.65 26.16
N LEU A 111 -8.16 -1.77 27.36
CA LEU A 111 -7.66 -2.67 28.41
C LEU A 111 -7.97 -4.17 28.19
N ARG A 112 -8.68 -4.53 27.12
CA ARG A 112 -8.98 -5.92 26.70
C ARG A 112 -8.22 -6.33 25.45
N THR A 113 -7.44 -5.43 24.87
CA THR A 113 -6.56 -5.77 23.76
C THR A 113 -5.48 -6.69 24.29
N ASN A 114 -5.38 -7.90 23.73
CA ASN A 114 -4.28 -8.80 24.05
C ASN A 114 -3.05 -8.49 23.20
N ASP A 115 -1.90 -9.03 23.60
CA ASP A 115 -0.65 -8.75 22.90
C ASP A 115 -0.62 -9.23 21.45
N ALA A 116 -1.32 -10.32 21.12
CA ALA A 116 -1.35 -10.85 19.76
C ALA A 116 -2.05 -9.87 18.81
N GLU A 117 -3.19 -9.33 19.22
CA GLU A 117 -3.92 -8.31 18.47
C GLU A 117 -3.14 -7.00 18.37
N TRP A 118 -2.46 -6.60 19.45
CA TRP A 118 -1.54 -5.46 19.40
C TRP A 118 -0.46 -5.66 18.33
N ARG A 119 0.29 -6.76 18.41
CA ARG A 119 1.39 -7.06 17.48
C ARG A 119 0.89 -7.17 16.04
N ARG A 120 -0.23 -7.86 15.80
CA ARG A 120 -0.85 -7.99 14.47
C ARG A 120 -1.13 -6.63 13.84
N VAL A 121 -1.84 -5.75 14.56
CA VAL A 121 -2.22 -4.44 14.02
C VAL A 121 -1.00 -3.55 13.83
N MET A 122 -0.06 -3.54 14.78
CA MET A 122 1.16 -2.73 14.65
C MET A 122 2.05 -3.21 13.49
N ALA A 123 2.24 -4.52 13.35
CA ALA A 123 3.02 -5.12 12.28
C ALA A 123 2.46 -4.73 10.90
N ILE A 124 1.14 -4.88 10.71
CA ILE A 124 0.48 -4.61 9.44
C ILE A 124 0.32 -3.10 9.15
N ASN A 125 0.04 -2.27 10.15
CA ASN A 125 -0.34 -0.88 9.89
C ASN A 125 0.82 0.12 10.04
N LEU A 126 1.90 -0.24 10.74
CA LEU A 126 3.02 0.64 11.02
C LEU A 126 4.36 0.03 10.60
N ASP A 127 4.69 -1.17 11.08
CA ASP A 127 6.03 -1.73 10.85
C ASP A 127 6.24 -2.06 9.38
N SER A 128 5.25 -2.64 8.71
CA SER A 128 5.26 -2.89 7.26
C SER A 128 5.38 -1.59 6.46
N VAL A 129 4.72 -0.51 6.88
CA VAL A 129 4.79 0.81 6.24
C VAL A 129 6.21 1.35 6.32
N PHE A 130 6.80 1.32 7.52
CA PHE A 130 8.19 1.71 7.73
C PHE A 130 9.15 0.87 6.88
N GLN A 131 8.98 -0.45 6.86
CA GLN A 131 9.82 -1.35 6.06
C GLN A 131 9.72 -1.06 4.56
N LEU A 132 8.51 -0.92 4.02
CA LEU A 132 8.28 -0.64 2.60
C LEU A 132 8.81 0.74 2.19
N VAL A 133 8.63 1.76 3.03
CA VAL A 133 9.20 3.09 2.77
C VAL A 133 10.72 3.01 2.72
N ASN A 134 11.38 2.42 3.73
CA ASN A 134 12.84 2.33 3.75
C ASN A 134 13.42 1.44 2.65
N GLY A 135 12.68 0.40 2.24
CA GLY A 135 13.13 -0.52 1.20
C GLY A 135 12.99 0.02 -0.22
N ILE A 136 12.00 0.89 -0.48
CA ILE A 136 11.63 1.31 -1.84
C ILE A 136 11.93 2.79 -2.08
N ALA A 137 11.66 3.66 -1.11
CA ALA A 137 11.77 5.11 -1.29
C ALA A 137 13.20 5.65 -1.56
N PRO A 138 14.30 5.04 -1.05
CA PRO A 138 15.65 5.55 -1.35
C PRO A 138 15.95 5.63 -2.85
N ALA A 139 15.65 4.57 -3.61
CA ALA A 139 15.85 4.59 -5.07
C ALA A 139 14.99 5.66 -5.76
N MET A 140 13.77 5.92 -5.26
CA MET A 140 12.90 6.98 -5.76
C MET A 140 13.48 8.38 -5.49
N ALA A 141 14.12 8.56 -4.33
CA ALA A 141 14.78 9.80 -3.94
C ALA A 141 16.04 10.05 -4.78
N ASP A 142 16.87 9.01 -4.98
CA ASP A 142 18.05 9.06 -5.84
C ASP A 142 17.70 9.40 -7.29
N ALA A 143 16.61 8.81 -7.80
CA ALA A 143 16.06 9.12 -9.11
C ALA A 143 15.42 10.52 -9.20
N ARG A 144 15.22 11.21 -8.05
CA ARG A 144 14.52 12.49 -7.91
C ARG A 144 13.13 12.51 -8.58
N ASN A 145 12.51 11.34 -8.69
CA ASN A 145 11.26 11.15 -9.42
C ASN A 145 10.37 10.13 -8.71
N GLY A 146 9.82 10.54 -7.57
CA GLY A 146 8.92 9.71 -6.79
C GLY A 146 7.94 10.48 -5.95
N ARG A 147 6.79 9.86 -5.67
CA ARG A 147 5.84 10.30 -4.63
C ARG A 147 5.44 9.09 -3.78
N VAL A 148 5.48 9.26 -2.46
CA VAL A 148 5.01 8.27 -1.49
C VAL A 148 3.70 8.74 -0.89
N ILE A 149 2.65 7.92 -1.03
CA ILE A 149 1.31 8.22 -0.51
C ILE A 149 0.96 7.13 0.49
N ILE A 150 0.70 7.49 1.74
CA ILE A 150 0.39 6.53 2.81
C ILE A 150 -1.02 6.78 3.33
N PHE A 151 -1.87 5.76 3.27
CA PHE A 151 -3.23 5.88 3.77
C PHE A 151 -3.25 5.73 5.29
N SER A 152 -3.56 6.84 5.95
CA SER A 152 -3.80 6.89 7.39
C SER A 152 -5.30 6.74 7.71
N ALA A 153 -5.74 7.28 8.84
CA ALA A 153 -7.15 7.38 9.20
C ALA A 153 -7.40 8.64 10.04
N CYS A 154 -8.61 9.19 9.99
CA CYS A 154 -9.03 10.29 10.86
C CYS A 154 -8.84 9.95 12.35
N LEU A 155 -9.04 8.68 12.73
CA LEU A 155 -8.82 8.18 14.08
C LEU A 155 -7.35 8.25 14.54
N GLY A 156 -6.40 8.32 13.60
CA GLY A 156 -4.98 8.55 13.90
C GLY A 156 -4.63 10.01 14.21
N ARG A 157 -5.58 10.95 14.07
CA ARG A 157 -5.37 12.36 14.44
C ARG A 157 -5.27 12.54 15.96
N MET A 158 -5.88 11.64 16.73
CA MET A 158 -5.97 11.71 18.19
C MET A 158 -6.50 13.06 18.71
N SER A 159 -7.39 13.70 17.95
CA SER A 159 -8.08 14.94 18.33
C SER A 159 -9.54 14.90 17.84
N GLY A 160 -10.43 15.57 18.58
CA GLY A 160 -11.88 15.54 18.34
C GLY A 160 -12.64 14.48 19.15
N PRO A 161 -13.96 14.36 18.94
CA PRO A 161 -14.81 13.41 19.66
C PRO A 161 -14.47 11.96 19.29
N GLY A 162 -14.68 11.03 20.24
CA GLY A 162 -14.48 9.60 19.99
C GLY A 162 -13.02 9.13 20.05
N ASN A 163 -12.15 9.79 20.83
CA ASN A 163 -10.77 9.34 21.08
C ASN A 163 -10.64 8.27 22.17
N ALA A 164 -11.67 8.07 22.97
CA ALA A 164 -11.77 7.00 23.95
C ALA A 164 -12.70 5.88 23.45
N GLY A 165 -12.59 4.68 24.03
CA GLY A 165 -13.58 3.62 23.83
C GLY A 165 -13.15 2.38 23.04
N GLY A 166 -11.89 2.26 22.64
CA GLY A 166 -11.34 1.05 22.02
C GLY A 166 -10.60 1.30 20.71
N LEU A 167 -10.25 0.20 20.03
CA LEU A 167 -9.44 0.20 18.81
C LEU A 167 -8.03 0.79 19.02
N ALA A 168 -7.47 0.62 20.21
CA ALA A 168 -6.21 1.27 20.58
C ALA A 168 -5.06 0.96 19.61
N PRO A 169 -4.80 -0.31 19.21
CA PRO A 169 -3.75 -0.59 18.24
C PRO A 169 -3.97 0.12 16.89
N TYR A 170 -5.21 0.17 16.40
CA TYR A 170 -5.51 0.86 15.13
C TYR A 170 -5.25 2.36 15.21
N ARG A 171 -5.74 3.01 16.27
CA ARG A 171 -5.54 4.44 16.47
C ARG A 171 -4.07 4.79 16.60
N ILE A 172 -3.35 4.01 17.41
CA ILE A 172 -1.93 4.24 17.69
C ILE A 172 -1.09 3.98 16.44
N SER A 173 -1.34 2.89 15.71
CA SER A 173 -0.64 2.63 14.44
C SER A 173 -0.86 3.75 13.42
N LYS A 174 -2.09 4.26 13.26
CA LYS A 174 -2.37 5.37 12.33
C LYS A 174 -1.83 6.72 12.81
N ALA A 175 -1.74 6.96 14.12
CA ALA A 175 -1.02 8.10 14.68
C ALA A 175 0.49 7.99 14.42
N GLY A 176 1.07 6.80 14.58
CA GLY A 176 2.46 6.49 14.23
C GLY A 176 2.74 6.73 12.75
N VAL A 177 1.85 6.29 11.85
CA VAL A 177 1.94 6.59 10.42
C VAL A 177 1.92 8.10 10.15
N ASN A 178 1.05 8.86 10.82
CA ASN A 178 1.04 10.32 10.66
C ASN A 178 2.35 10.96 11.10
N ALA A 179 2.94 10.48 12.19
CA ALA A 179 4.25 10.95 12.66
C ALA A 179 5.38 10.57 11.68
N LEU A 180 5.36 9.34 11.16
CA LEU A 180 6.31 8.86 10.15
C LEU A 180 6.27 9.73 8.89
N VAL A 181 5.08 10.02 8.35
CA VAL A 181 4.91 10.88 7.17
C VAL A 181 5.48 12.28 7.41
N ARG A 182 5.25 12.87 8.59
CA ARG A 182 5.81 14.19 8.94
C ARG A 182 7.33 14.18 9.08
N ASN A 183 7.93 13.05 9.45
CA ASN A 183 9.38 12.92 9.55
C ASN A 183 10.04 12.68 8.19
N LEU A 184 9.32 12.04 7.25
CA LEU A 184 9.81 11.74 5.90
C LEU A 184 9.77 12.96 4.97
N ALA A 185 8.83 13.88 5.17
CA ALA A 185 8.60 15.06 4.34
C ALA A 185 9.53 16.23 4.70
#